data_AF-A0A1W9PWN7-F1
#
_entry.id   AF-A0A1W9PWN7-F1
#
_cell.length_a   1.000
_cell.length_b   1.000
_cell.length_c   1.000
_cell.angle_alpha   90.00
_cell.angle_beta   90.00
_cell.angle_gamma   90.00
#
_symmetry.space_group_name_H-M   'P 1'
#
loop_
_entity.id
_entity.type
_entity.pdbx_description
1 polymer ?
#
loop_
_entity_poly.entity_id
_entity_poly.type
_entity_poly.pdbx_seq_one_letter_code
_entity_poly.pdbx_strand_id
1 'polypeptide(L)'
;MNQKNNLIQIKGLRDGLLMTLGAGEWGELQELLFAQIDARSAFFRGAKLALDVGYQALRVAEISKLRDGLSEREVSLWAVVSESPKTVQTAQLLGLATRISKQRPTEKERPLVAGDDESALWLVRTLRSGTRIEHPGHVVVMG
;
A
#
# COMPACT_ATOMS: atom_id res chain seq x y z
N MET A 1 -21.52 5.77 -25.93
CA MET A 1 -20.71 4.72 -25.28
C MET A 1 -19.28 5.24 -25.11
N ASN A 2 -18.84 5.66 -23.90
CA ASN A 2 -17.39 5.77 -23.53
C ASN A 2 -17.09 6.37 -22.12
N GLN A 3 -17.97 6.28 -21.12
CA GLN A 3 -17.68 6.84 -19.77
C GLN A 3 -17.20 5.85 -18.71
N LYS A 4 -17.18 4.53 -18.97
CA LYS A 4 -16.74 3.53 -17.96
C LYS A 4 -15.22 3.44 -17.78
N ASN A 5 -14.42 3.92 -18.73
CA ASN A 5 -12.94 3.82 -18.68
C ASN A 5 -12.27 4.81 -17.71
N ASN A 6 -13.00 5.78 -17.14
CA ASN A 6 -12.42 6.72 -16.18
C ASN A 6 -12.63 6.29 -14.71
N LEU A 7 -13.28 5.15 -14.49
CA LEU A 7 -13.59 4.63 -13.16
C LEU A 7 -12.47 3.79 -12.56
N ILE A 8 -11.52 3.30 -13.37
CA ILE A 8 -10.39 2.51 -12.88
C ILE A 8 -9.10 2.93 -13.57
N GLN A 9 -8.15 3.41 -12.78
CA GLN A 9 -6.81 3.76 -13.26
C GLN A 9 -5.80 2.71 -12.84
N ILE A 10 -4.93 2.29 -13.76
CA ILE A 10 -3.84 1.34 -13.48
C ILE A 10 -2.51 2.10 -13.55
N LYS A 11 -1.70 1.98 -12.50
CA LYS A 11 -0.35 2.54 -12.40
C LYS A 11 0.65 1.44 -12.07
N GLY A 12 1.79 1.42 -12.75
CA GLY A 12 2.91 0.53 -12.39
C GLY A 12 3.68 1.09 -11.19
N LEU A 13 4.07 0.22 -10.26
CA LEU A 13 4.90 0.53 -9.10
C LEU A 13 6.12 -0.39 -9.04
N ARG A 14 7.09 -0.05 -8.18
CA ARG A 14 8.27 -0.90 -7.94
C ARG A 14 7.88 -2.24 -7.32
N ASP A 15 6.91 -2.22 -6.41
CA ASP A 15 6.47 -3.39 -5.64
C ASP A 15 5.26 -4.11 -6.26
N GLY A 16 4.79 -3.68 -7.45
CA GLY A 16 3.65 -4.29 -8.13
C GLY A 16 2.83 -3.31 -8.98
N LEU A 17 1.52 -3.53 -9.02
CA LEU A 17 0.55 -2.71 -9.74
C LEU A 17 -0.35 -1.99 -8.74
N LEU A 18 -0.69 -0.74 -9.01
CA LEU A 18 -1.70 0.02 -8.28
C LEU A 18 -2.92 0.21 -9.17
N MET A 19 -4.07 -0.21 -8.67
CA MET A 19 -5.37 0.09 -9.26
C MET A 19 -6.10 1.08 -8.37
N THR A 20 -6.53 2.20 -8.92
CA THR A 20 -7.33 3.21 -8.22
C THR A 20 -8.76 3.16 -8.74
N LEU A 21 -9.71 2.95 -7.84
CA LEU A 21 -11.13 2.99 -8.13
C LEU A 21 -11.64 4.44 -8.02
N GLY A 22 -12.50 4.82 -8.96
CA GLY A 22 -13.20 6.10 -8.97
C GLY A 22 -14.43 6.10 -8.07
N ALA A 23 -15.25 7.14 -8.20
CA ALA A 23 -16.51 7.24 -7.49
C ALA A 23 -17.56 6.28 -8.07
N GLY A 24 -18.23 5.51 -7.22
CA GLY A 24 -19.25 4.53 -7.62
C GLY A 24 -19.77 3.71 -6.45
N GLU A 25 -20.64 2.73 -6.73
CA GLU A 25 -21.06 1.72 -5.75
C GLU A 25 -20.04 0.56 -5.73
N TRP A 26 -19.81 -0.05 -4.57
CA TRP A 26 -18.74 -1.06 -4.43
C TRP A 26 -18.99 -2.29 -5.30
N GLY A 27 -20.22 -2.79 -5.36
CA GLY A 27 -20.59 -3.92 -6.22
C GLY A 27 -20.26 -3.67 -7.68
N GLU A 28 -20.67 -2.53 -8.22
CA GLU A 28 -20.33 -2.15 -9.60
C GLU A 28 -18.82 -2.00 -9.83
N LEU A 29 -18.10 -1.35 -8.90
CA LEU A 29 -16.64 -1.17 -8.99
C LEU A 29 -15.90 -2.50 -8.93
N GLN A 30 -16.37 -3.44 -8.09
CA GLN A 30 -15.81 -4.77 -7.95
C GLN A 30 -15.98 -5.59 -9.25
N GLU A 31 -17.17 -5.57 -9.85
CA GLU A 31 -17.42 -6.23 -11.14
C GLU A 31 -16.55 -5.65 -12.26
N LEU A 32 -16.44 -4.32 -12.32
CA LEU A 32 -15.59 -3.64 -13.30
C LEU A 32 -14.11 -4.00 -13.11
N LEU A 33 -13.64 -4.08 -11.87
CA LEU A 33 -12.28 -4.48 -11.54
C LEU A 33 -11.99 -5.89 -12.04
N PHE A 34 -12.87 -6.87 -11.76
CA PHE A 34 -12.68 -8.23 -12.25
C PHE A 34 -12.74 -8.32 -13.76
N ALA A 35 -13.69 -7.64 -14.42
CA ALA A 35 -13.77 -7.60 -15.87
C ALA A 35 -12.48 -7.04 -16.51
N GLN A 36 -11.85 -6.05 -15.89
CA GLN A 36 -10.61 -5.46 -16.38
C GLN A 36 -9.39 -6.36 -16.17
N ILE A 37 -9.35 -7.10 -15.06
CA ILE A 37 -8.31 -8.11 -14.81
C ILE A 37 -8.47 -9.26 -15.79
N ASP A 38 -9.69 -9.75 -16.01
CA ASP A 38 -9.98 -10.85 -16.93
C ASP A 38 -9.66 -10.50 -18.37
N ALA A 39 -10.00 -9.27 -18.80
CA ALA A 39 -9.64 -8.76 -20.13
C ALA A 39 -8.13 -8.66 -20.37
N ARG A 40 -7.32 -8.58 -19.30
CA ARG A 40 -5.85 -8.46 -19.36
C ARG A 40 -5.16 -9.51 -18.48
N SER A 41 -5.71 -10.71 -18.40
CA SER A 41 -5.27 -11.75 -17.45
C SER A 41 -3.77 -12.06 -17.55
N ALA A 42 -3.22 -12.10 -18.76
CA ALA A 42 -1.79 -12.32 -18.99
C ALA A 42 -0.88 -11.25 -18.37
N PHE A 43 -1.35 -10.01 -18.23
CA PHE A 43 -0.60 -8.93 -17.59
C PHE A 43 -0.65 -9.00 -16.06
N PHE A 44 -1.76 -9.50 -15.51
CA PHE A 44 -1.99 -9.58 -14.07
C PHE A 44 -1.56 -10.90 -13.44
N ARG A 45 -1.34 -11.95 -14.24
CA ARG A 45 -0.88 -13.25 -13.75
C ARG A 45 0.41 -13.12 -12.94
N GLY A 46 0.38 -13.55 -11.67
CA GLY A 46 1.50 -13.47 -10.73
C GLY A 46 1.81 -12.05 -10.24
N ALA A 47 0.97 -11.06 -10.58
CA ALA A 47 1.19 -9.68 -10.18
C ALA A 47 0.80 -9.45 -8.71
N LYS A 48 1.57 -8.59 -8.06
CA LYS A 48 1.23 -8.02 -6.76
C LYS A 48 0.35 -6.79 -6.96
N LEU A 49 -0.92 -6.89 -6.58
CA LEU A 49 -1.88 -5.80 -6.73
C LEU A 49 -2.04 -5.03 -5.44
N ALA A 50 -2.00 -3.71 -5.57
CA ALA A 50 -2.40 -2.75 -4.57
C ALA A 50 -3.67 -2.06 -5.07
N LEU A 51 -4.69 -1.99 -4.22
CA LEU A 51 -5.98 -1.41 -4.57
C LEU A 51 -6.22 -0.12 -3.77
N ASP A 52 -6.59 0.95 -4.43
CA ASP A 52 -7.05 2.19 -3.82
C ASP A 52 -8.56 2.31 -4.02
N VAL A 53 -9.29 2.33 -2.90
CA VAL A 53 -10.76 2.33 -2.85
C VAL A 53 -11.33 3.67 -2.39
N GLY A 54 -10.50 4.70 -2.23
CA GLY A 54 -10.93 6.05 -1.83
C GLY A 54 -11.75 6.05 -0.54
N TYR A 55 -12.97 6.60 -0.60
CA TYR A 55 -13.85 6.76 0.58
C TYR A 55 -14.74 5.55 0.88
N GLN A 56 -14.62 4.44 0.13
CA GLN A 56 -15.48 3.28 0.35
C GLN A 56 -15.26 2.65 1.72
N ALA A 57 -16.36 2.33 2.41
CA ALA A 57 -16.35 1.80 3.77
C ALA A 57 -16.51 0.27 3.77
N LEU A 58 -15.46 -0.44 3.37
CA LEU A 58 -15.41 -1.89 3.20
C LEU A 58 -15.26 -2.62 4.54
N ARG A 59 -15.99 -3.72 4.67
CA ARG A 59 -15.93 -4.66 5.79
C ARG A 59 -15.02 -5.85 5.48
N VAL A 60 -14.69 -6.62 6.51
CA VAL A 60 -13.82 -7.81 6.41
C VAL A 60 -14.30 -8.77 5.33
N ALA A 61 -15.61 -9.02 5.27
CA ALA A 61 -16.21 -9.92 4.29
C ALA A 61 -16.02 -9.44 2.84
N GLU A 62 -16.05 -8.13 2.60
CA GLU A 62 -15.90 -7.53 1.27
C GLU A 62 -14.43 -7.64 0.80
N ILE A 63 -13.48 -7.28 1.66
CA ILE A 63 -12.05 -7.39 1.34
C ILE A 63 -11.62 -8.86 1.20
N SER A 64 -12.18 -9.77 2.01
CA SER A 64 -11.88 -11.20 1.90
C SER A 64 -12.39 -11.77 0.58
N LYS A 65 -13.64 -11.49 0.21
CA LYS A 65 -14.20 -11.89 -1.09
C LYS A 65 -13.37 -11.35 -2.26
N LEU A 66 -12.94 -10.09 -2.18
CA LEU A 66 -12.06 -9.50 -3.18
C LEU A 66 -10.74 -10.27 -3.28
N ARG A 67 -10.09 -10.55 -2.15
CA ARG A 67 -8.81 -11.29 -2.11
C ARG A 67 -8.96 -12.67 -2.72
N ASP A 68 -10.02 -13.38 -2.38
CA ASP A 68 -10.25 -14.74 -2.87
C ASP A 68 -10.47 -14.73 -4.39
N GLY A 69 -11.30 -13.81 -4.91
CA GLY A 69 -11.52 -13.65 -6.35
C GLY A 69 -10.28 -13.20 -7.14
N LEU A 70 -9.37 -12.44 -6.51
CA LEU A 70 -8.06 -12.11 -7.09
C LEU A 70 -7.12 -13.31 -7.08
N SER A 71 -7.13 -14.11 -6.01
CA SER A 71 -6.30 -15.31 -5.88
C SER A 71 -6.65 -16.38 -6.91
N GLU A 72 -7.93 -16.55 -7.25
CA GLU A 72 -8.39 -17.42 -8.34
C GLU A 72 -7.80 -17.04 -9.70
N ARG A 73 -7.45 -15.76 -9.87
CA ARG A 73 -6.84 -15.20 -11.09
C ARG A 73 -5.32 -15.10 -11.00
N GLU A 74 -4.71 -15.77 -10.01
CA GLU A 74 -3.28 -15.72 -9.73
C GLU A 74 -2.76 -14.30 -9.42
N VAL A 75 -3.63 -13.41 -8.92
CA VAL A 75 -3.31 -12.05 -8.52
C VAL A 75 -3.23 -11.97 -7.01
N SER A 76 -2.12 -11.44 -6.48
CA SER A 76 -1.92 -11.32 -5.04
C SER A 76 -2.24 -9.91 -4.55
N LEU A 77 -3.33 -9.74 -3.79
CA LEU A 77 -3.64 -8.48 -3.13
C LEU A 77 -2.74 -8.28 -1.91
N TRP A 78 -1.88 -7.27 -1.93
CA TRP A 78 -0.94 -7.00 -0.83
C TRP A 78 -1.23 -5.68 -0.11
N ALA A 79 -1.92 -4.74 -0.76
CA ALA A 79 -2.26 -3.45 -0.18
C ALA A 79 -3.67 -2.99 -0.53
N VAL A 80 -4.33 -2.34 0.43
CA VAL A 80 -5.61 -1.65 0.26
C VAL A 80 -5.48 -0.24 0.84
N VAL A 81 -5.42 0.76 -0.04
CA VAL A 81 -5.40 2.18 0.31
C VAL A 81 -6.83 2.70 0.33
N SER A 82 -7.13 3.48 1.37
CA SER A 82 -8.46 4.03 1.60
C SER A 82 -8.34 5.28 2.44
N GLU A 83 -9.24 6.23 2.20
CA GLU A 83 -9.46 7.42 3.03
C GLU A 83 -10.45 7.14 4.17
N SER A 84 -11.30 6.11 4.04
CA SER A 84 -12.21 5.67 5.10
C SER A 84 -11.45 4.93 6.23
N PRO A 85 -11.53 5.39 7.50
CA PRO A 85 -10.86 4.74 8.64
C PRO A 85 -11.29 3.28 8.84
N LYS A 86 -12.56 2.96 8.55
CA LYS A 86 -13.12 1.61 8.70
C LYS A 86 -12.44 0.60 7.79
N THR A 87 -12.21 0.98 6.54
CA THR A 87 -11.54 0.15 5.54
C THR A 87 -10.07 -0.03 5.87
N VAL A 88 -9.40 1.04 6.33
CA VAL A 88 -8.01 0.98 6.78
C VAL A 88 -7.86 -0.01 7.94
N GLN A 89 -8.73 0.07 8.96
CA GLN A 89 -8.71 -0.87 10.08
C GLN A 89 -8.97 -2.30 9.61
N THR A 90 -9.95 -2.50 8.74
CA THR A 90 -10.28 -3.81 8.17
C THR A 90 -9.12 -4.42 7.39
N ALA A 91 -8.45 -3.63 6.55
CA ALA A 91 -7.30 -4.05 5.78
C ALA A 91 -6.12 -4.45 6.68
N GLN A 92 -5.87 -3.68 7.75
CA GLN A 92 -4.85 -4.01 8.75
C GLN A 92 -5.13 -5.34 9.47
N LEU A 93 -6.39 -5.61 9.83
CA LEU A 93 -6.79 -6.87 10.45
C LEU A 93 -6.54 -8.08 9.52
N LEU A 94 -6.63 -7.87 8.21
CA LEU A 94 -6.36 -8.89 7.19
C LEU A 94 -4.88 -8.99 6.80
N GLY A 95 -4.00 -8.24 7.45
CA GLY A 95 -2.56 -8.23 7.17
C GLY A 95 -2.17 -7.48 5.89
N LEU A 96 -3.07 -6.66 5.34
CA LEU A 96 -2.83 -5.87 4.12
C LEU A 96 -2.16 -4.54 4.48
N ALA A 97 -1.25 -4.09 3.61
CA ALA A 97 -0.67 -2.77 3.75
C ALA A 97 -1.71 -1.68 3.41
N THR A 98 -1.80 -0.63 4.23
CA THR A 98 -2.78 0.45 4.00
C THR A 98 -2.18 1.73 3.42
N ARG A 99 -0.88 1.71 3.14
CA ARG A 99 -0.15 2.83 2.55
C ARG A 99 0.81 2.27 1.52
N ILE A 100 0.65 2.74 0.29
CA ILE A 100 1.59 2.44 -0.79
C ILE A 100 2.59 3.59 -0.83
N SER A 101 3.67 3.36 -0.10
CA SER A 101 4.76 4.28 0.05
C SER A 101 5.47 4.59 -1.29
N LYS A 102 5.71 5.87 -1.59
CA LYS A 102 7.01 6.26 -2.20
C LYS A 102 8.08 6.58 -1.15
N GLN A 103 7.69 6.85 0.10
CA GLN A 103 8.59 6.94 1.27
C GLN A 103 7.94 6.35 2.51
N ARG A 104 8.71 5.49 3.17
CA ARG A 104 8.29 4.51 4.18
C ARG A 104 7.53 5.21 5.32
N PRO A 105 6.30 4.80 5.67
CA PRO A 105 5.77 5.14 6.98
C PRO A 105 6.60 4.39 8.00
N THR A 106 7.17 5.15 8.93
CA THR A 106 7.80 4.69 10.16
C THR A 106 7.03 3.50 10.73
N GLU A 107 7.74 2.38 10.82
CA GLU A 107 7.33 1.22 11.57
C GLU A 107 7.01 1.68 13.00
N LYS A 108 5.81 1.34 13.48
CA LYS A 108 5.32 1.71 14.80
C LYS A 108 6.40 1.40 15.84
N GLU A 109 7.00 2.45 16.38
CA GLU A 109 7.76 2.40 17.62
C GLU A 109 6.86 1.76 18.68
N ARG A 110 7.32 0.62 19.21
CA ARG A 110 6.87 0.17 20.53
C ARG A 110 7.34 1.24 21.52
N PRO A 111 6.53 1.66 22.51
CA PRO A 111 7.01 2.61 23.49
C PRO A 111 8.07 1.91 24.34
N LEU A 112 9.34 2.17 24.03
CA LEU A 112 10.46 1.84 24.92
C LEU A 112 10.56 2.99 25.91
N VAL A 113 9.98 2.72 27.08
CA VAL A 113 10.33 3.18 28.42
C VAL A 113 11.45 4.22 28.46
N ALA A 114 11.13 5.38 29.06
CA ALA A 114 12.06 6.43 29.45
C ALA A 114 13.31 5.86 30.11
N GLY A 115 14.46 6.11 29.48
CA GLY A 115 15.80 5.88 30.01
C GLY A 115 16.68 6.99 29.48
N ASP A 116 17.11 7.85 30.39
CA ASP A 116 18.07 8.93 30.22
C ASP A 116 19.42 8.33 29.78
N ASP A 117 19.74 8.39 28.49
CA ASP A 117 21.09 8.06 28.00
C ASP A 117 21.35 8.82 26.69
N GLU A 118 22.22 9.84 26.75
CA GLU A 118 22.72 10.67 25.63
C GLU A 118 23.51 9.83 24.60
N SER A 119 22.86 8.87 23.96
CA SER A 119 23.47 7.99 22.98
C SER A 119 23.49 8.64 21.60
N ALA A 120 24.70 8.95 21.11
CA ALA A 120 24.94 9.53 19.80
C ALA A 120 25.21 8.46 18.74
N LEU A 121 24.69 8.66 17.53
CA LEU A 121 24.97 7.81 16.38
C LEU A 121 26.36 8.13 15.82
N TRP A 122 27.33 7.23 16.05
CA TRP A 122 28.71 7.36 15.55
C TRP A 122 28.91 6.63 14.22
N LEU A 123 29.24 7.37 13.15
CA LEU A 123 29.52 6.82 11.82
C LEU A 123 30.99 7.03 11.42
N VAL A 124 31.72 5.94 11.18
CA VAL A 124 33.07 5.99 10.59
C VAL A 124 33.01 5.73 9.08
N ARG A 125 32.65 6.76 8.29
CA ARG A 125 32.62 6.70 6.82
C ARG A 125 32.45 8.08 6.17
N THR A 126 33.02 8.27 4.99
CA THR A 126 32.82 9.48 4.18
C THR A 126 31.40 9.53 3.60
N LEU A 127 30.71 10.68 3.77
CA LEU A 127 29.39 10.92 3.17
C LEU A 127 29.54 11.51 1.76
N ARG A 128 28.88 10.92 0.78
CA ARG A 128 28.88 11.38 -0.62
C ARG A 128 27.54 12.03 -0.98
N SER A 129 27.55 12.88 -2.01
CA SER A 129 26.35 13.50 -2.56
C SER A 129 25.29 12.43 -2.86
N GLY A 130 24.09 12.58 -2.29
CA GLY A 130 23.01 11.60 -2.34
C GLY A 130 22.80 10.78 -1.07
N THR A 131 23.70 10.89 -0.07
CA THR A 131 23.53 10.21 1.23
C THR A 131 22.82 11.15 2.23
N ARG A 132 21.73 10.69 2.85
CA ARG A 132 21.00 11.41 3.91
C ARG A 132 20.93 10.55 5.16
N ILE A 133 21.36 11.09 6.29
CA ILE A 133 21.31 10.44 7.61
C ILE A 133 20.35 11.25 8.47
N GLU A 134 19.41 10.56 9.11
CA GLU A 134 18.47 11.15 10.05
C GLU A 134 18.47 10.30 11.32
N HIS A 135 18.66 10.95 12.46
CA HIS A 135 18.63 10.33 13.78
C HIS A 135 17.94 11.30 14.74
N PRO A 136 17.07 10.83 15.65
CA PRO A 136 16.35 11.70 16.58
C PRO A 136 17.25 12.29 17.68
N GLY A 137 18.47 11.77 17.85
CA GLY A 137 19.50 12.30 18.75
C GLY A 137 20.75 12.79 18.03
N HIS A 138 21.85 12.98 18.76
CA HIS A 138 23.12 13.46 18.20
C HIS A 138 23.70 12.50 17.14
N VAL A 139 24.33 13.07 16.10
CA VAL A 139 25.03 12.32 15.05
C VAL A 139 26.47 12.82 14.98
N VAL A 140 27.43 11.89 15.02
CA VAL A 140 28.85 12.18 14.86
C VAL A 140 29.37 11.38 13.68
N VAL A 141 29.98 12.07 12.71
CA VAL A 141 30.54 11.46 11.50
C VAL A 141 32.04 11.67 11.50
N MET A 142 32.79 10.57 11.40
CA MET A 142 34.25 10.53 11.33
C MET A 142 34.61 9.89 9.98
N GLY A 143 35.04 10.69 9.00
CA GLY A 143 35.21 10.19 7.64
C GLY A 143 35.91 11.13 6.70
#